data_AF-A0A8S3J770-F1
#
_entry.id   AF-A0A8S3J770-F1
#
_cell.length_a   1.000
_cell.length_b   1.000
_cell.length_c   1.000
_cell.angle_alpha   90.00
_cell.angle_beta   90.00
_cell.angle_gamma   90.00
#
_symmetry.space_group_name_H-M   'P 1'
#
loop_
_entity.id
_entity.type
_entity.pdbx_description
1 polymer ?
#
loop_
_entity_poly.entity_id
_entity_poly.type
_entity_poly.pdbx_seq_one_letter_code
_entity_poly.pdbx_strand_id
1 'polypeptide(L)'
;EFIQTAFIEQRSVRYRSRSQTYIQITTSTLEPRIDNYMIFTVNVSRYCPQVHYHIISASRIVYTDTIQMRDSRQQTVYVAVTRRMAPSAHILAYFVDVTGELVADVIHFHVNITSDTVALNLTINQRKDLTGNTVELLAYGPPQARVAFAGTEYAQYQLYGGNDFLEMDVRN
;
A
#
# COMPACT_ATOMS: atom_id res chain seq x y z
N GLU A 1 -35.27 -10.81 35.71
CA GLU A 1 -34.13 -10.00 35.25
C GLU A 1 -34.41 -9.57 33.82
N PHE A 2 -34.42 -8.25 33.55
CA PHE A 2 -34.70 -7.71 32.22
C PHE A 2 -33.40 -7.66 31.41
N ILE A 3 -33.34 -8.39 30.31
CA ILE A 3 -32.25 -8.30 29.34
C ILE A 3 -32.47 -7.04 28.52
N GLN A 4 -31.67 -6.00 28.77
CA GLN A 4 -31.68 -4.77 28.01
C GLN A 4 -30.88 -4.98 26.71
N THR A 5 -31.58 -5.24 25.61
CA THR A 5 -30.98 -5.33 24.28
C THR A 5 -30.50 -3.94 23.86
N ALA A 6 -29.18 -3.73 23.81
CA ALA A 6 -28.60 -2.49 23.32
C ALA A 6 -28.73 -2.42 21.79
N PHE A 7 -29.44 -1.41 21.29
CA PHE A 7 -29.50 -1.10 19.86
C PHE A 7 -28.30 -0.24 19.48
N ILE A 8 -27.52 -0.69 18.49
CA ILE A 8 -26.45 0.10 17.88
C ILE A 8 -27.06 0.82 16.67
N GLU A 9 -27.29 2.13 16.81
CA GLU A 9 -27.76 2.98 15.73
C GLU A 9 -26.56 3.62 15.02
N GLN A 10 -26.38 3.32 13.74
CA GLN A 10 -25.37 3.96 12.90
C GLN A 10 -26.07 4.94 11.95
N ARG A 11 -25.84 6.24 12.14
CA ARG A 11 -26.41 7.31 11.32
C ARG A 11 -25.33 7.93 10.45
N SER A 12 -25.47 7.84 9.12
CA SER A 12 -24.64 8.62 8.20
C SER A 12 -25.25 10.01 8.01
N VAL A 13 -24.41 11.04 8.07
CA VAL A 13 -24.81 12.43 7.81
C VAL A 13 -23.99 12.93 6.65
N ARG A 14 -24.63 13.65 5.72
CA ARG A 14 -23.94 14.26 4.59
C ARG A 14 -22.95 15.31 5.12
N TYR A 15 -21.68 15.17 4.79
CA TYR A 15 -20.67 16.19 5.07
C TYR A 15 -21.05 17.50 4.36
N ARG A 16 -20.97 18.62 5.09
CA ARG A 16 -21.17 19.97 4.56
C ARG A 16 -20.03 20.87 5.03
N SER A 17 -19.26 21.37 4.08
CA SER A 17 -18.29 22.45 4.33
C SER A 17 -19.02 23.75 4.67
N ARG A 18 -18.45 24.54 5.58
CA ARG A 18 -19.02 25.83 6.00
C ARG A 18 -18.96 26.86 4.87
N SER A 19 -17.87 26.86 4.10
CA SER A 19 -17.69 27.69 2.91
C SER A 19 -18.28 27.11 1.62
N GLN A 20 -18.95 25.95 1.71
CA GLN A 20 -19.40 25.15 0.55
C GLN A 20 -18.25 24.78 -0.39
N THR A 21 -17.06 24.60 0.17
CA THR A 21 -15.84 24.26 -0.57
C THR A 21 -15.52 22.78 -0.38
N TYR A 22 -15.20 22.10 -1.47
CA TYR A 22 -14.95 20.66 -1.48
C TYR A 22 -13.72 20.35 -2.33
N ILE A 23 -13.00 19.32 -1.91
CA ILE A 23 -11.96 18.65 -2.69
C ILE A 23 -12.41 17.21 -2.89
N GLN A 24 -12.09 16.66 -4.06
CA GLN A 24 -12.29 15.26 -4.37
C GLN A 24 -11.07 14.74 -5.10
N ILE A 25 -10.52 13.64 -4.61
CA ILE A 25 -9.48 12.88 -5.30
C ILE A 25 -10.18 11.73 -6.02
N THR A 26 -9.72 11.41 -7.21
CA THR A 26 -10.06 10.17 -7.92
C THR A 26 -8.79 9.55 -8.47
N THR A 27 -8.83 8.25 -8.75
CA THR A 27 -7.73 7.55 -9.41
C THR A 27 -8.24 6.80 -10.63
N SER A 28 -7.41 6.78 -11.67
CA SER A 28 -7.66 6.00 -12.89
C SER A 28 -6.87 4.68 -12.89
N THR A 29 -6.01 4.45 -11.90
CA THR A 29 -5.16 3.26 -11.81
C THR A 29 -5.87 2.19 -10.98
N LEU A 30 -6.18 1.04 -11.59
CA LEU A 30 -6.86 -0.06 -10.91
C LEU A 30 -5.92 -0.88 -10.01
N GLU A 31 -4.73 -1.21 -10.50
CA GLU A 31 -3.73 -2.02 -9.80
C GLU A 31 -2.42 -1.25 -9.65
N PRO A 32 -2.19 -0.56 -8.52
CA PRO A 32 -0.92 0.07 -8.24
C PRO A 32 0.19 -0.99 -8.11
N ARG A 33 1.27 -0.86 -8.90
CA ARG A 33 2.43 -1.75 -8.88
C ARG A 33 3.69 -0.94 -8.54
N ILE A 34 4.63 -1.57 -7.87
CA ILE A 34 5.94 -0.96 -7.57
C ILE A 34 6.63 -0.61 -8.91
N ASP A 35 7.39 0.49 -8.91
CA ASP A 35 8.11 1.05 -10.07
C ASP A 35 7.25 1.52 -11.24
N ASN A 36 5.92 1.54 -11.04
CA ASN A 36 4.97 2.19 -11.94
C ASN A 36 4.43 3.48 -11.33
N TYR A 37 3.74 4.27 -12.16
CA TYR A 37 3.05 5.48 -11.74
C TYR A 37 1.57 5.20 -11.47
N MET A 38 1.08 5.71 -10.34
CA MET A 38 -0.33 5.82 -10.05
C MET A 38 -0.83 7.21 -10.44
N ILE A 39 -1.97 7.26 -11.11
CA ILE A 39 -2.56 8.50 -11.61
C ILE A 39 -3.66 8.95 -10.65
N PHE A 40 -3.51 10.15 -10.11
CA PHE A 40 -4.53 10.79 -9.28
C PHE A 40 -5.04 12.05 -9.96
N THR A 41 -6.34 12.24 -9.95
CA THR A 41 -7.00 13.47 -10.42
C THR A 41 -7.63 14.15 -9.23
N VAL A 42 -7.24 15.40 -8.99
CA VAL A 42 -7.76 16.22 -7.91
C VAL A 42 -8.72 17.24 -8.50
N ASN A 43 -9.93 17.27 -7.96
CA ASN A 43 -11.00 18.19 -8.31
C ASN A 43 -11.31 19.09 -7.12
N VAL A 44 -11.43 20.39 -7.36
CA VAL A 44 -11.81 21.37 -6.35
C VAL A 44 -13.07 22.12 -6.79
N SER A 45 -14.00 22.35 -5.87
CA SER A 45 -15.24 23.09 -6.18
C SER A 45 -15.02 24.59 -6.35
N ARG A 46 -13.98 25.13 -5.72
CA ARG A 46 -13.59 26.54 -5.73
C ARG A 46 -12.16 26.70 -6.24
N TYR A 47 -11.86 27.87 -6.80
CA TYR A 47 -10.50 28.22 -7.18
C TYR A 47 -9.56 28.10 -5.98
N CYS A 48 -8.46 27.40 -6.17
CA CYS A 48 -7.38 27.25 -5.22
C CYS A 48 -6.08 27.28 -6.02
N PRO A 49 -5.08 28.11 -5.68
CA PRO A 49 -3.84 28.17 -6.45
C PRO A 49 -3.02 26.89 -6.30
N GLN A 50 -3.09 26.26 -5.12
CA GLN A 50 -2.16 25.22 -4.70
C GLN A 50 -2.83 24.20 -3.78
N VAL A 51 -2.70 22.91 -4.10
CA VAL A 51 -3.15 21.80 -3.25
C VAL A 51 -1.92 21.05 -2.75
N HIS A 52 -1.86 20.78 -1.45
CA HIS A 52 -0.80 19.99 -0.84
C HIS A 52 -1.24 18.53 -0.73
N TYR A 53 -0.33 17.59 -0.94
CA TYR A 53 -0.63 16.18 -0.71
C TYR A 53 0.51 15.42 -0.03
N HIS A 54 0.11 14.42 0.74
CA HIS A 54 0.99 13.49 1.42
C HIS A 54 0.61 12.06 1.06
N ILE A 55 1.62 11.24 0.77
CA ILE A 55 1.47 9.78 0.72
C ILE A 55 1.90 9.22 2.07
N ILE A 56 1.00 8.49 2.71
CA ILE A 56 1.20 7.93 4.04
C ILE A 56 1.07 6.41 3.94
N SER A 57 2.03 5.71 4.55
CA SER A 57 2.03 4.25 4.67
C SER A 57 2.71 3.86 5.98
N ALA A 58 2.24 2.78 6.62
CA ALA A 58 2.75 2.30 7.90
C ALA A 58 2.96 3.42 8.95
N SER A 59 1.96 4.30 9.09
CA SER A 59 1.96 5.43 10.05
C SER A 59 3.05 6.48 9.84
N ARG A 60 3.66 6.55 8.65
CA ARG A 60 4.67 7.56 8.31
C ARG A 60 4.39 8.19 6.95
N ILE A 61 4.74 9.47 6.83
CA ILE A 61 4.75 10.17 5.53
C ILE A 61 5.91 9.63 4.70
N VAL A 62 5.60 9.02 3.56
CA VAL A 62 6.56 8.47 2.60
C VAL A 62 6.95 9.51 1.57
N TYR A 63 6.01 10.35 1.16
CA TYR A 63 6.20 11.35 0.13
C TYR A 63 5.29 12.56 0.38
N THR A 64 5.78 13.75 0.01
CA THR A 64 5.07 15.02 0.13
C THR A 64 5.38 15.84 -1.09
N ASP A 65 4.36 16.42 -1.69
CA ASP A 65 4.53 17.35 -2.79
C ASP A 65 3.28 18.23 -2.92
N THR A 66 3.30 19.11 -3.91
CA THR A 66 2.32 20.15 -4.10
C THR A 66 1.88 20.22 -5.56
N ILE A 67 0.57 20.27 -5.75
CA ILE A 67 -0.10 20.46 -7.02
C ILE A 67 -0.34 21.95 -7.25
N GLN A 68 0.26 22.51 -8.29
CA GLN A 68 -0.07 23.85 -8.79
C GLN A 68 -1.28 23.74 -9.71
N MET A 69 -2.39 24.38 -9.35
CA MET A 69 -3.67 24.22 -10.05
C MET A 69 -3.77 25.03 -11.36
N ARG A 70 -2.87 26.01 -11.59
CA ARG A 70 -2.73 26.79 -12.84
C ARG A 70 -4.07 27.25 -13.44
N ASP A 71 -4.90 27.86 -12.60
CA ASP A 71 -6.24 28.35 -12.98
C ASP A 71 -7.24 27.31 -13.47
N SER A 72 -6.94 26.03 -13.24
CA SER A 72 -7.86 24.91 -13.42
C SER A 72 -8.52 24.50 -12.10
N ARG A 73 -9.72 23.93 -12.18
CA ARG A 73 -10.41 23.28 -11.05
C ARG A 73 -10.11 21.79 -10.96
N GLN A 74 -9.40 21.26 -11.94
CA GLN A 74 -9.02 19.86 -12.02
C GLN A 74 -7.56 19.76 -12.44
N GLN A 75 -6.79 18.96 -11.71
CA GLN A 75 -5.40 18.69 -12.07
C GLN A 75 -5.06 17.23 -11.81
N THR A 76 -4.31 16.64 -12.75
CA THR A 76 -3.84 15.27 -12.65
C THR A 76 -2.37 15.26 -12.24
N VAL A 77 -2.02 14.33 -11.34
CA VAL A 77 -0.66 14.09 -10.88
C VAL A 77 -0.29 12.61 -11.02
N TYR A 78 0.99 12.39 -11.27
CA TYR A 78 1.59 11.07 -11.43
C TYR A 78 2.50 10.81 -10.24
N VAL A 79 2.14 9.84 -9.42
CA VAL A 79 2.91 9.48 -8.23
C VAL A 79 3.63 8.17 -8.50
N ALA A 80 4.95 8.19 -8.40
CA ALA A 80 5.76 6.97 -8.51
C ALA A 80 5.49 6.08 -7.29
N VAL A 81 5.02 4.86 -7.54
CA VAL A 81 4.72 3.88 -6.49
C VAL A 81 6.01 3.19 -6.08
N THR A 82 6.35 3.28 -4.80
CA THR A 82 7.58 2.70 -4.25
C THR A 82 7.26 1.57 -3.27
N ARG A 83 8.25 0.70 -3.01
CA ARG A 83 8.14 -0.39 -2.03
C ARG A 83 7.71 0.09 -0.63
N ARG A 84 7.99 1.35 -0.26
CA ARG A 84 7.60 1.94 1.03
C ARG A 84 6.11 2.23 1.16
N MET A 85 5.35 2.11 0.07
CA MET A 85 3.89 2.31 0.04
C MET A 85 3.12 0.98 0.17
N ALA A 86 3.83 -0.14 0.23
CA ALA A 86 3.21 -1.46 0.32
C ALA A 86 3.10 -1.94 1.77
N PRO A 87 2.09 -2.79 2.10
CA PRO A 87 1.04 -3.31 1.23
C PRO A 87 -0.11 -2.33 0.99
N SER A 88 -0.24 -1.31 1.84
CA SER A 88 -1.28 -0.29 1.76
C SER A 88 -0.71 1.10 1.97
N ALA A 89 -1.27 2.06 1.25
CA ALA A 89 -0.98 3.47 1.40
C ALA A 89 -2.25 4.28 1.18
N HIS A 90 -2.20 5.55 1.58
CA HIS A 90 -3.24 6.50 1.26
C HIS A 90 -2.64 7.85 0.88
N ILE A 91 -3.34 8.53 -0.02
CA ILE A 91 -3.05 9.91 -0.39
C ILE A 91 -4.00 10.81 0.37
N LEU A 92 -3.44 11.73 1.15
CA LEU A 92 -4.17 12.83 1.80
C LEU A 92 -3.89 14.09 1.01
N ALA A 93 -4.90 14.68 0.36
CA ALA A 93 -4.77 15.97 -0.29
C ALA A 93 -5.62 17.02 0.43
N TYR A 94 -5.08 18.23 0.57
CA TYR A 94 -5.76 19.32 1.24
C TYR A 94 -5.34 20.69 0.72
N PHE A 95 -6.19 21.67 0.97
CA PHE A 95 -5.86 23.08 0.84
C PHE A 95 -6.59 23.90 1.90
N VAL A 96 -6.12 25.13 2.11
CA VAL A 96 -6.76 26.11 2.98
C VAL A 96 -7.48 27.12 2.11
N ASP A 97 -8.79 27.24 2.29
CA ASP A 97 -9.61 28.25 1.59
C ASP A 97 -9.28 29.67 2.06
N VAL A 98 -9.69 30.68 1.30
CA VAL A 98 -9.56 32.10 1.66
C VAL A 98 -10.26 32.45 2.98
N THR A 99 -11.23 31.65 3.39
CA THR A 99 -11.93 31.77 4.67
C THR A 99 -11.15 31.20 5.86
N GLY A 100 -10.02 30.53 5.61
CA GLY A 100 -9.25 29.80 6.61
C GLY A 100 -9.75 28.38 6.87
N GLU A 101 -10.78 27.92 6.16
CA GLU A 101 -11.28 26.53 6.26
C GLU A 101 -10.28 25.55 5.61
N LEU A 102 -9.89 24.52 6.36
CA LEU A 102 -9.11 23.40 5.83
C LEU A 102 -10.05 22.40 5.15
N VAL A 103 -9.85 22.16 3.86
CA VAL A 103 -10.64 21.22 3.08
C VAL A 103 -9.72 20.10 2.62
N ALA A 104 -10.08 18.85 2.94
CA ALA A 104 -9.25 17.68 2.69
C ALA A 104 -10.07 16.49 2.21
N ASP A 105 -9.42 15.59 1.46
CA ASP A 105 -9.96 14.31 1.03
C ASP A 105 -8.85 13.25 1.03
N VAL A 106 -9.25 11.97 1.14
CA VAL A 106 -8.34 10.84 1.26
C VAL A 106 -8.77 9.68 0.37
N ILE A 107 -7.81 9.09 -0.33
CA ILE A 107 -7.99 7.81 -1.02
C ILE A 107 -7.05 6.78 -0.43
N HIS A 108 -7.61 5.63 -0.06
CA HIS A 108 -6.86 4.44 0.33
C HIS A 108 -6.65 3.56 -0.89
N PHE A 109 -5.44 3.04 -1.06
CA PHE A 109 -5.09 2.12 -2.14
C PHE A 109 -4.14 1.03 -1.64
N HIS A 110 -4.23 -0.13 -2.28
CA HIS A 110 -3.35 -1.26 -2.02
C HIS A 110 -2.30 -1.34 -3.11
N VAL A 111 -1.05 -1.56 -2.72
CA VAL A 111 0.08 -1.70 -3.64
C VAL A 111 0.38 -3.18 -3.78
N ASN A 112 0.35 -3.66 -5.01
CA ASN A 112 0.69 -5.03 -5.31
C ASN A 112 2.21 -5.23 -5.17
N ILE A 113 2.62 -6.11 -4.25
CA ILE A 113 4.01 -6.47 -3.97
C ILE A 113 4.50 -7.59 -4.90
N THR A 114 3.60 -8.34 -5.57
CA THR A 114 4.00 -9.45 -6.45
C THR A 114 4.88 -9.04 -7.63
N SER A 115 5.01 -7.74 -7.93
CA SER A 115 5.87 -7.28 -9.02
C SER A 115 7.36 -7.29 -8.69
N ASP A 116 7.77 -7.35 -7.41
CA ASP A 116 9.19 -7.44 -7.03
C ASP A 116 9.39 -8.18 -5.69
N THR A 117 8.96 -9.45 -5.62
CA THR A 117 9.71 -10.37 -4.77
C THR A 117 11.16 -10.25 -5.18
N VAL A 118 12.04 -9.93 -4.22
CA VAL A 118 13.47 -10.17 -4.38
C VAL A 118 13.60 -11.55 -5.02
N ALA A 119 14.11 -11.62 -6.25
CA ALA A 119 14.16 -12.87 -6.99
C ALA A 119 15.16 -13.80 -6.31
N LEU A 120 14.73 -14.44 -5.23
CA LEU A 120 15.42 -15.51 -4.57
C LEU A 120 15.13 -16.75 -5.40
N ASN A 121 16.12 -17.14 -6.20
CA ASN A 121 16.05 -18.40 -6.92
C ASN A 121 16.83 -19.43 -6.13
N LEU A 122 16.15 -20.51 -5.74
CA LEU A 122 16.76 -21.65 -5.07
C LEU A 122 16.80 -22.84 -6.03
N THR A 123 18.00 -23.27 -6.39
CA THR A 123 18.21 -24.50 -7.13
C THR A 123 18.71 -25.58 -6.16
N ILE A 124 18.00 -26.71 -6.15
CA ILE A 124 18.37 -27.89 -5.35
C ILE A 124 18.85 -28.97 -6.30
N ASN A 125 20.09 -29.43 -6.09
CA ASN A 125 20.64 -30.57 -6.81
C ASN A 125 20.90 -31.71 -5.83
N GLN A 126 20.07 -32.75 -5.90
CA GLN A 126 20.09 -33.89 -4.97
C GLN A 126 21.05 -35.02 -5.39
N ARG A 127 21.71 -34.89 -6.55
CA ARG A 127 22.58 -35.93 -7.12
C ARG A 127 23.83 -35.35 -7.76
N LYS A 128 24.41 -34.31 -7.16
CA LYS A 128 25.64 -33.70 -7.67
C LYS A 128 26.77 -34.73 -7.82
N ASP A 129 26.83 -35.70 -6.91
CA ASP A 129 27.84 -36.76 -6.86
C ASP A 129 27.36 -38.10 -7.45
N LEU A 130 26.16 -38.15 -8.04
CA LEU A 130 25.49 -39.38 -8.53
C LEU A 130 25.27 -40.47 -7.44
N THR A 131 25.64 -40.23 -6.19
CA THR A 131 25.43 -41.18 -5.08
C THR A 131 24.11 -40.93 -4.35
N GLY A 132 23.61 -39.69 -4.41
CA GLY A 132 22.37 -39.28 -3.73
C GLY A 132 22.56 -38.99 -2.23
N ASN A 133 23.78 -39.06 -1.72
CA ASN A 133 24.11 -38.75 -0.32
C ASN A 133 24.47 -37.28 -0.11
N THR A 134 24.71 -36.54 -1.20
CA THR A 134 25.06 -35.12 -1.16
C THR A 134 23.99 -34.28 -1.82
N VAL A 135 23.54 -33.24 -1.12
CA VAL A 135 22.63 -32.22 -1.67
C VAL A 135 23.40 -30.91 -1.82
N GLU A 136 23.29 -30.30 -3.00
CA GLU A 136 23.77 -28.94 -3.27
C GLU A 136 22.59 -27.97 -3.29
N LEU A 137 22.76 -26.85 -2.59
CA LEU A 137 21.81 -25.74 -2.54
C LEU A 137 22.48 -24.51 -3.13
N LEU A 138 21.90 -23.97 -4.19
CA LEU A 138 22.35 -22.72 -4.82
C LEU A 138 21.26 -21.67 -4.64
N ALA A 139 21.53 -20.64 -3.85
CA ALA A 139 20.64 -19.50 -3.70
C ALA A 139 21.20 -18.30 -4.44
N TYR A 140 20.41 -17.77 -5.36
CA TYR A 140 20.68 -16.54 -6.09
C TYR A 140 19.78 -15.44 -5.54
N GLY A 141 20.35 -14.26 -5.33
CA GLY A 141 19.62 -13.10 -4.84
C GLY A 141 20.36 -11.80 -5.15
N PRO A 142 19.76 -10.64 -4.86
CA PRO A 142 20.38 -9.35 -5.08
C PRO A 142 21.59 -9.18 -4.15
N PRO A 143 22.50 -8.25 -4.48
CA PRO A 143 23.65 -7.94 -3.65
C PRO A 143 23.23 -7.69 -2.19
N GLN A 144 23.98 -8.25 -1.24
CA GLN A 144 23.74 -8.15 0.20
C GLN A 144 22.47 -8.84 0.75
N ALA A 145 21.76 -9.61 -0.08
CA ALA A 145 20.70 -10.49 0.43
C ALA A 145 21.27 -11.49 1.43
N ARG A 146 20.54 -11.73 2.53
CA ARG A 146 20.83 -12.79 3.49
C ARG A 146 19.81 -13.89 3.31
N VAL A 147 20.29 -15.10 3.04
CA VAL A 147 19.45 -16.29 2.88
C VAL A 147 19.77 -17.23 4.02
N ALA A 148 18.73 -17.66 4.74
CA ALA A 148 18.81 -18.65 5.79
C ALA A 148 18.06 -19.91 5.33
N PHE A 149 18.61 -21.08 5.64
CA PHE A 149 18.00 -22.36 5.32
C PHE A 149 17.62 -23.08 6.61
N ALA A 150 16.47 -23.73 6.59
CA ALA A 150 16.02 -24.63 7.63
C ALA A 150 15.59 -25.96 6.99
N GLY A 151 16.01 -27.07 7.58
CA GLY A 151 15.55 -28.41 7.23
C GLY A 151 14.55 -28.90 8.27
N THR A 152 13.42 -29.43 7.82
CA THR A 152 12.43 -30.07 8.68
C THR A 152 12.08 -31.45 8.13
N GLU A 153 11.72 -32.38 9.00
CA GLU A 153 11.23 -33.68 8.58
C GLU A 153 9.82 -33.53 7.99
N TYR A 154 9.55 -34.21 6.88
CA TYR A 154 8.25 -34.13 6.21
C TYR A 154 7.08 -34.53 7.12
N ALA A 155 7.27 -35.55 7.96
CA ALA A 155 6.27 -35.97 8.94
C ALA A 155 5.96 -34.87 9.97
N GLN A 156 6.98 -34.16 10.46
CA GLN A 156 6.80 -33.04 11.39
C GLN A 156 6.08 -31.85 10.72
N TYR A 157 6.42 -31.55 9.47
CA TYR A 157 5.72 -30.52 8.68
C TYR A 157 4.24 -30.85 8.48
N GLN A 158 3.89 -32.11 8.20
CA GLN A 158 2.48 -32.49 8.07
C GLN A 158 1.70 -32.41 9.39
N LEU A 159 2.34 -32.69 10.53
CA LEU A 159 1.68 -32.72 11.84
C LEU A 159 1.48 -31.33 12.45
N TYR A 160 2.40 -30.40 12.19
CA TYR A 160 2.39 -29.04 12.77
C TYR A 160 2.21 -27.93 11.71
N GLY A 161 1.86 -28.29 10.48
CA GLY A 161 1.68 -27.36 9.36
C GLY A 161 0.60 -26.31 9.65
N GLY A 162 0.82 -25.09 9.15
CA GLY A 162 -0.09 -23.96 9.33
C GLY A 162 0.40 -22.88 10.31
N ASN A 163 1.53 -23.10 10.99
CA ASN A 163 2.28 -22.06 11.70
C ASN A 163 3.52 -21.57 10.93
N ASP A 164 3.57 -21.88 9.64
CA ASP A 164 4.67 -21.48 8.77
C ASP A 164 4.54 -19.98 8.47
N PHE A 165 5.67 -19.26 8.47
CA PHE A 165 5.69 -17.87 8.02
C PHE A 165 5.67 -17.82 6.50
N LEU A 166 4.51 -17.53 5.91
CA LEU A 166 4.36 -17.39 4.48
C LEU A 166 4.43 -15.92 4.06
N GLU A 167 4.76 -15.67 2.79
CA GLU A 167 4.75 -14.31 2.25
C GLU A 167 3.37 -13.64 2.42
N MET A 168 2.29 -14.43 2.38
CA MET A 168 0.93 -13.96 2.60
C MET A 168 0.70 -13.45 4.02
N ASP A 169 1.37 -14.00 5.04
CA ASP A 169 1.21 -13.57 6.43
C ASP A 169 1.87 -12.21 6.69
N VAL A 170 2.89 -11.86 5.92
CA VAL A 170 3.54 -10.54 5.97
C VAL A 170 2.69 -9.44 5.31
N ARG A 171 1.70 -9.82 4.48
CA ARG A 171 0.86 -8.87 3.73
C ARG A 171 -0.36 -8.36 4.52
N ASN A 172 -0.76 -9.04 5.60
CA ASN A 172 -1.96 -8.73 6.39
C ASN A 172 -1.71 -7.70 7.50
#